data_AF-A0A8D8QQR7-F1
#
_entry.id   AF-A0A8D8QQR7-F1
#
_cell.length_a   1.000
_cell.length_b   1.000
_cell.length_c   1.000
_cell.angle_alpha   90.00
_cell.angle_beta   90.00
_cell.angle_gamma   90.00
#
_symmetry.space_group_name_H-M   'P 1'
#
loop_
_entity.id
_entity.type
_entity.pdbx_description
1 polymer ?
#
loop_
_entity_poly.entity_id
_entity_poly.type
_entity_poly.pdbx_seq_one_letter_code
_entity_poly.pdbx_strand_id
1 'polypeptide(L)'
;MLHAIQIARQNSELRSVLGDPIKGGKIDILNEKNILNDTSGHIEVPLSGQKRSALMLIDVIREKTDTEWEVDQVNIQFYKRKESVGEVNIYKRNAPGGGGS
;
A
#
# COMPACT_ATOMS: atom_id res chain seq x y z
N MET A 1 -6.85 -6.58 -1.13
CA MET A 1 -5.73 -6.32 -2.07
C MET A 1 -6.10 -5.43 -3.25
N LEU A 2 -7.12 -5.77 -4.07
CA LEU A 2 -7.57 -4.92 -5.18
C LEU A 2 -7.91 -3.48 -4.72
N HIS A 3 -8.48 -3.36 -3.51
CA HIS A 3 -8.78 -2.09 -2.87
C HIS A 3 -7.55 -1.20 -2.62
N ALA A 4 -6.42 -1.75 -2.16
CA ALA A 4 -5.20 -0.98 -1.89
C ALA A 4 -4.55 -0.43 -3.18
N ILE A 5 -4.58 -1.20 -4.28
CA ILE A 5 -4.11 -0.72 -5.58
C ILE A 5 -5.03 0.40 -6.09
N GLN A 6 -6.33 0.32 -5.83
CA GLN A 6 -7.27 1.38 -6.18
C GLN A 6 -7.00 2.66 -5.39
N ILE A 7 -6.73 2.57 -4.08
CA ILE A 7 -6.28 3.70 -3.25
C ILE A 7 -5.05 4.37 -3.88
N ALA A 8 -4.02 3.58 -4.22
CA ALA A 8 -2.82 4.11 -4.86
C ALA A 8 -3.10 4.80 -6.20
N ARG A 9 -4.00 4.24 -7.01
CA ARG A 9 -4.42 4.84 -8.30
C ARG A 9 -5.26 6.09 -8.16
N GLN A 10 -5.89 6.33 -7.02
CA GLN A 10 -6.70 7.52 -6.78
C GLN A 10 -5.90 8.66 -6.15
N ASN A 11 -4.72 8.38 -5.58
CA ASN A 11 -3.85 9.38 -4.99
C ASN A 11 -3.14 10.23 -6.07
N SER A 12 -3.50 11.52 -6.16
CA SER A 12 -3.00 12.45 -7.19
C SER A 12 -1.50 12.71 -7.09
N GLU A 13 -0.96 12.82 -5.87
CA GLU A 13 0.46 13.03 -5.62
C GLU A 13 1.28 11.82 -6.09
N LEU A 14 0.83 10.61 -5.73
CA LEU A 14 1.48 9.38 -6.13
C LEU A 14 1.49 9.21 -7.66
N ARG A 15 0.39 9.57 -8.33
CA ARG A 15 0.32 9.59 -9.81
C ARG A 15 1.30 10.59 -10.41
N SER A 16 1.46 11.77 -9.80
CA SER A 16 2.44 12.76 -10.26
C SER A 16 3.88 12.22 -10.17
N VAL A 17 4.19 11.52 -9.09
CA VAL A 17 5.52 10.95 -8.79
C VAL A 17 5.82 9.70 -9.63
N LEU A 18 4.92 8.72 -9.67
CA LEU A 18 5.14 7.45 -10.37
C LEU A 18 4.82 7.52 -11.86
N GLY A 19 3.88 8.39 -12.26
CA GLY A 19 3.35 8.47 -13.62
C GLY A 19 2.23 7.46 -13.89
N ASP A 20 1.26 7.86 -14.70
CA ASP A 20 0.14 7.00 -15.08
C ASP A 20 0.49 6.05 -16.23
N PRO A 21 -0.12 4.86 -16.32
CA PRO A 21 -0.96 4.24 -15.30
C PRO A 21 -0.13 3.60 -14.18
N ILE A 22 -0.58 3.72 -12.94
CA ILE A 22 0.00 2.96 -11.81
C ILE A 22 -0.45 1.49 -11.91
N LYS A 23 0.54 0.59 -11.95
CA LYS A 23 0.35 -0.87 -11.98
C LYS A 23 0.90 -1.47 -10.69
N GLY A 24 0.15 -2.41 -10.11
CA GLY A 24 0.65 -3.30 -9.07
C GLY A 24 1.35 -4.51 -9.69
N GLY A 25 2.51 -4.87 -9.14
CA GLY A 25 3.30 -6.02 -9.51
C GLY A 25 2.82 -7.31 -8.83
N LYS A 26 3.53 -8.40 -9.10
CA LYS A 26 3.28 -9.69 -8.43
C LYS A 26 3.75 -9.61 -6.98
N ILE A 27 2.96 -10.19 -6.10
CA ILE A 27 3.31 -10.36 -4.69
C ILE A 27 4.04 -11.67 -4.55
N ASP A 28 5.19 -11.61 -3.91
CA ASP A 28 5.93 -12.81 -3.53
C ASP A 28 5.42 -13.31 -2.18
N ILE A 29 4.49 -14.27 -2.21
CA ILE A 29 3.89 -14.83 -0.99
C ILE A 29 4.88 -15.59 -0.11
N LEU A 30 6.07 -15.92 -0.62
CA LEU A 30 7.13 -16.59 0.14
C LEU A 30 8.10 -15.59 0.78
N ASN A 31 7.97 -14.30 0.47
CA ASN A 31 8.76 -13.26 1.11
C ASN A 31 8.39 -13.18 2.59
N GLU A 32 9.38 -13.34 3.47
CA GLU A 32 9.23 -13.29 4.92
C GLU A 32 8.64 -11.99 5.46
N LYS A 33 8.70 -10.92 4.67
CA LYS A 33 8.07 -9.64 5.00
C LYS A 33 6.57 -9.64 4.81
N ASN A 34 6.04 -10.54 4.00
CA ASN A 34 4.60 -10.72 3.81
C ASN A 34 4.05 -11.62 4.91
N ILE A 35 3.58 -11.01 5.98
CA ILE A 35 3.15 -11.70 7.19
C ILE A 35 1.62 -11.62 7.27
N LEU A 36 0.95 -12.74 7.43
CA LEU A 36 -0.48 -12.81 7.76
C LEU A 36 -0.64 -13.62 9.04
N ASN A 37 -1.27 -13.03 10.05
CA ASN A 37 -1.67 -13.72 11.26
C ASN A 37 -3.21 -13.79 11.33
N ASP A 38 -3.76 -14.21 12.48
CA ASP A 38 -5.19 -14.46 12.62
C ASP A 38 -6.05 -13.20 12.51
N THR A 39 -5.54 -12.00 12.75
CA THR A 39 -6.34 -10.76 12.80
C THR A 39 -5.69 -9.56 12.12
N SER A 40 -4.40 -9.62 11.81
CA SER A 40 -3.64 -8.59 11.10
C SER A 40 -2.67 -9.18 10.08
N GLY A 41 -2.25 -8.36 9.14
CA GLY A 41 -1.26 -8.74 8.16
C GLY A 41 -0.56 -7.56 7.55
N HIS A 42 0.60 -7.83 6.99
CA HIS A 42 1.44 -6.90 6.25
C HIS A 42 1.74 -7.51 4.88
N ILE A 43 1.54 -6.72 3.82
CA ILE A 43 1.76 -7.15 2.44
C ILE A 43 2.52 -6.06 1.68
N GLU A 44 3.66 -6.43 1.12
CA GLU A 44 4.45 -5.61 0.21
C GLU A 44 4.06 -5.89 -1.25
N VAL A 45 3.70 -4.84 -1.97
CA VAL A 45 3.32 -4.90 -3.38
C VAL A 45 4.20 -3.94 -4.18
N PRO A 46 5.01 -4.43 -5.14
CA PRO A 46 5.73 -3.54 -6.03
C PRO A 46 4.77 -2.66 -6.83
N LEU A 47 5.02 -1.36 -6.90
CA LEU A 47 4.29 -0.44 -7.78
C LEU A 47 5.20 0.08 -8.88
N SER A 48 4.65 0.17 -10.09
CA SER A 48 5.32 0.78 -11.23
C SER A 48 4.39 1.76 -11.94
N GLY A 49 4.90 2.95 -12.21
CA GLY A 49 4.33 3.90 -13.18
C GLY A 49 5.32 4.18 -14.30
N GLN A 50 4.95 5.04 -15.25
CA GLN A 50 5.81 5.39 -16.40
C GLN A 50 7.12 6.08 -16.01
N LYS A 51 7.13 6.83 -14.91
CA LYS A 51 8.29 7.63 -14.47
C LYS A 51 9.16 6.89 -13.47
N ARG A 52 8.54 6.23 -12.49
CA ARG A 52 9.22 5.63 -11.33
C ARG A 52 8.52 4.39 -10.82
N SER A 53 9.24 3.62 -10.02
CA SER A 53 8.70 2.52 -9.24
C SER A 53 8.82 2.82 -7.75
N ALA A 54 7.97 2.18 -6.95
CA ALA A 54 7.96 2.24 -5.50
C ALA A 54 7.51 0.89 -4.93
N LEU A 55 7.56 0.75 -3.61
CA LEU A 55 6.96 -0.38 -2.91
C LEU A 55 5.76 0.12 -2.13
N MET A 56 4.63 -0.54 -2.27
CA MET A 56 3.43 -0.27 -1.47
C MET A 56 3.40 -1.25 -0.32
N LEU A 57 3.38 -0.71 0.89
CA LEU A 57 3.28 -1.45 2.14
C LEU A 57 1.83 -1.38 2.61
N ILE A 58 1.17 -2.52 2.72
CA ILE A 58 -0.26 -2.60 3.04
C ILE A 58 -0.41 -3.33 4.36
N ASP A 59 -0.94 -2.62 5.34
CA ASP A 59 -1.41 -3.26 6.57
C ASP A 59 -2.89 -3.57 6.42
N VAL A 60 -3.24 -4.82 6.71
CA VAL A 60 -4.62 -5.32 6.69
C VAL A 60 -5.01 -5.82 8.07
N ILE A 61 -6.30 -5.72 8.39
CA ILE A 61 -6.86 -6.25 9.62
C ILE A 61 -8.22 -6.90 9.36
N ARG A 62 -8.62 -7.79 10.26
CA ARG A 62 -9.97 -8.35 10.32
C ARG A 62 -10.36 -8.51 11.78
N GLU A 63 -11.63 -8.32 12.08
CA GLU A 63 -12.11 -8.36 13.47
C GLU A 63 -12.10 -9.78 14.04
N LYS A 64 -12.38 -10.77 13.19
CA LYS A 64 -12.43 -12.19 13.54
C LYS A 64 -11.84 -13.04 12.42
N THR A 65 -11.51 -14.28 12.74
CA THR A 65 -10.89 -15.22 11.79
C THR A 65 -11.78 -15.56 10.59
N ASP A 66 -13.08 -15.34 10.70
CA ASP A 66 -14.12 -15.62 9.70
C ASP A 66 -14.62 -14.37 8.96
N THR A 67 -14.11 -13.18 9.28
CA THR A 67 -14.47 -11.92 8.60
C THR A 67 -13.51 -11.60 7.45
N GLU A 68 -13.98 -10.77 6.50
CA GLU A 68 -13.15 -10.28 5.40
C GLU A 68 -11.98 -9.42 5.90
N TRP A 69 -10.89 -9.44 5.14
CA TRP A 69 -9.74 -8.58 5.39
C TRP A 69 -9.99 -7.17 4.87
N GLU A 70 -9.82 -6.19 5.74
CA GLU A 70 -9.90 -4.77 5.42
C GLU A 70 -8.51 -4.15 5.36
N VAL A 71 -8.36 -3.11 4.55
CA VAL A 71 -7.13 -2.30 4.53
C VAL A 71 -7.15 -1.38 5.74
N ASP A 72 -6.14 -1.47 6.61
CA ASP A 72 -5.97 -0.56 7.75
C ASP A 72 -5.11 0.63 7.36
N GLN A 73 -3.97 0.37 6.72
CA GLN A 73 -3.00 1.40 6.35
C GLN A 73 -2.35 1.09 4.99
N VAL A 74 -2.06 2.14 4.21
CA VAL A 74 -1.23 2.03 3.00
C VAL A 74 -0.11 3.06 3.06
N ASN A 75 1.12 2.58 3.02
CA ASN A 75 2.32 3.41 2.89
C ASN A 75 3.01 3.14 1.55
N ILE A 76 3.68 4.17 1.03
CA ILE A 76 4.49 4.09 -0.18
C ILE A 76 5.94 4.36 0.18
N GLN A 77 6.79 3.36 -0.04
CA GLN A 77 8.21 3.45 0.19
C GLN A 77 8.96 3.66 -1.13
N PHE A 78 9.81 4.68 -1.16
CA PHE A 78 10.62 5.02 -2.33
C PHE A 78 12.06 4.58 -2.15
N TYR A 79 12.71 4.24 -3.27
CA TYR A 79 14.06 3.72 -3.29
C TYR A 79 14.97 4.52 -4.23
N LYS A 80 16.24 4.68 -3.84
CA LYS A 80 17.33 5.19 -4.68
C LYS A 80 18.51 4.25 -4.55
N ARG A 81 18.98 3.68 -5.67
CA ARG A 81 20.14 2.75 -5.68
C ARG A 81 20.06 1.64 -4.61
N LYS A 82 18.85 1.08 -4.42
CA LYS A 82 18.51 0.03 -3.43
C LYS A 82 18.38 0.48 -1.97
N GLU A 83 18.59 1.76 -1.67
CA GLU A 83 18.34 2.31 -0.33
C GLU A 83 16.94 2.92 -0.27
N SER A 84 16.23 2.70 0.83
CA SER A 84 14.99 3.44 1.10
C SER A 84 15.32 4.89 1.38
N VAL A 85 14.65 5.80 0.69
CA VAL A 85 14.88 7.26 0.83
C VAL A 85 13.70 7.99 1.46
N GLY A 86 12.62 7.27 1.77
CA GLY A 86 11.45 7.83 2.39
C GLY A 86 10.23 6.93 2.26
N GLU A 87 9.28 7.16 3.14
CA GLU A 87 7.99 6.49 3.19
C GLU A 87 6.89 7.53 3.42
N VAL A 88 5.77 7.38 2.73
CA VAL A 88 4.61 8.28 2.84
C VAL A 88 3.35 7.46 3.08
N ASN A 89 2.61 7.78 4.12
CA ASN A 89 1.27 7.24 4.32
C ASN A 89 0.28 7.91 3.36
N ILE A 90 -0.46 7.11 2.60
CA ILE A 90 -1.46 7.61 1.65
C ILE A 90 -2.89 7.24 2.05
N TYR A 91 -3.05 6.39 3.06
CA TYR A 91 -4.34 5.94 3.55
C TYR A 91 -4.22 5.38 4.97
N LYS A 92 -5.22 5.68 5.81
CA LYS A 92 -5.44 5.07 7.11
C LYS A 92 -6.94 5.00 7.41
N ARG A 93 -7.45 3.81 7.71
CA ARG A 93 -8.89 3.50 7.84
C ARG A 93 -9.62 4.40 8.85
N ASN A 94 -8.96 4.70 9.97
CA ASN A 94 -9.52 5.49 11.07
C ASN A 94 -8.70 6.76 11.36
N ALA A 95 -8.21 7.45 10.33
CA ALA A 95 -7.52 8.73 10.53
C ALA A 95 -8.43 9.71 11.30
N PRO A 96 -7.96 10.31 12.42
CA PRO A 96 -8.77 11.29 13.14
C PRO A 96 -8.96 12.53 12.26
N GLY A 97 -10.18 12.71 11.74
CA GLY A 97 -10.62 13.96 11.09
C GLY A 97 -10.48 14.01 9.57
N GLY A 98 -11.37 13.32 8.86
CA GLY A 98 -11.81 13.70 7.52
C GLY A 98 -13.11 14.52 7.59
N GLY A 99 -13.12 15.57 8.41
CA GLY A 99 -14.17 16.58 8.40
C GLY A 99 -13.89 17.54 7.25
N GLY A 100 -14.73 17.49 6.23
CA GLY A 100 -14.61 18.36 5.06
C GLY A 100 -14.65 19.84 5.43
N SER A 101 -13.94 20.63 4.63
CA SER A 101 -14.33 21.96 4.15
C SER A 101 -13.60 22.21 2.84
#